data_AF-J9FF70-F1
#
_entry.id   AF-J9FF70-F1
#
_cell.length_a   1.000
_cell.length_b   1.000
_cell.length_c   1.000
_cell.angle_alpha   90.00
_cell.angle_beta   90.00
_cell.angle_gamma   90.00
#
_symmetry.space_group_name_H-M   'P 1'
#
loop_
_entity.id
_entity.type
_entity.pdbx_description
1 polymer ?
#
loop_
_entity_poly.entity_id
_entity_poly.type
_entity_poly.pdbx_seq_one_letter_code
_entity_poly.pdbx_strand_id
1 'polypeptide(L)'
;MSHPKEIVFPAINKSVIRRLLLRNDTKTDFAVKLRTNSAALVIEPSQGFLRSGRTQSVSLRLDGTYKASKQKQSIEIYCRPVNRRTEAECRRWLLTPVEIGESSKQLAQTLRIKTSTGFTPLEVTLKGKFYFDRIILVLRWIINLLEC
;
A
#
# COMPACT_ATOMS: atom_id res chain seq x y z
N MET A 1 -2.95 17.15 -3.29
CA MET A 1 -2.40 16.00 -2.52
C MET A 1 -1.71 15.07 -3.52
N SER A 2 -0.38 14.91 -3.45
CA SER A 2 0.35 13.96 -4.33
C SER A 2 0.38 12.58 -3.67
N HIS A 3 -0.30 11.62 -4.28
CA HIS A 3 -0.28 10.22 -3.84
C HIS A 3 1.12 9.62 -4.15
N PRO A 4 1.69 8.81 -3.24
CA PRO A 4 3.00 8.22 -3.45
C PRO A 4 2.96 7.33 -4.70
N LYS A 5 3.87 7.51 -5.65
CA LYS A 5 3.92 6.68 -6.87
C LYS A 5 4.84 5.46 -6.73
N GLU A 6 5.53 5.37 -5.60
CA GLU A 6 6.60 4.40 -5.37
C GLU A 6 6.63 3.98 -3.90
N ILE A 7 7.08 2.75 -3.65
CA ILE A 7 7.42 2.22 -2.33
C ILE A 7 8.87 1.74 -2.34
N VAL A 8 9.61 2.08 -1.28
CA VAL A 8 11.05 1.79 -1.17
C VAL A 8 11.32 0.77 -0.07
N PHE A 9 11.94 -0.33 -0.46
CA PHE A 9 12.50 -1.33 0.43
C PHE A 9 14.00 -1.14 0.55
N PRO A 10 14.61 -1.45 1.71
CA PRO A 10 16.06 -1.49 1.82
C PRO A 10 16.60 -2.66 0.97
N ALA A 11 17.72 -2.44 0.28
CA ALA A 11 18.41 -3.44 -0.52
C ALA A 11 19.29 -4.32 0.38
N ILE A 12 18.65 -5.20 1.15
CA ILE A 12 19.32 -6.13 2.07
C ILE A 12 18.93 -7.57 1.75
N ASN A 13 19.84 -8.52 1.99
CA ASN A 13 19.60 -9.96 1.79
C ASN A 13 18.76 -10.59 2.92
N LYS A 14 17.73 -9.88 3.39
CA LYS A 14 16.80 -10.32 4.43
C LYS A 14 15.38 -9.89 4.07
N SER A 15 14.38 -10.66 4.52
CA SER A 15 12.99 -10.27 4.32
C SER A 15 12.67 -8.98 5.08
N VAL A 16 11.96 -8.05 4.44
CA VAL A 16 11.59 -6.76 5.03
C VAL A 16 10.10 -6.50 4.88
N ILE A 17 9.49 -6.04 5.97
CA ILE A 17 8.08 -5.65 6.01
C ILE A 17 7.97 -4.13 6.00
N ARG A 18 7.15 -3.61 5.09
CA ARG A 18 6.67 -2.22 5.07
C ARG A 18 5.15 -2.20 5.22
N ARG A 19 4.60 -1.07 5.68
CA ARG A 19 3.16 -0.86 5.76
C ARG A 19 2.70 0.14 4.70
N LEU A 20 1.69 -0.24 3.94
CA LEU A 20 0.93 0.63 3.04
C LEU A 20 -0.38 1.02 3.72
N LEU A 21 -0.67 2.31 3.80
CA LEU A 21 -1.92 2.82 4.37
C LEU A 21 -2.88 3.18 3.24
N LEU A 22 -4.03 2.51 3.20
CA LEU A 22 -5.12 2.78 2.27
C LEU A 22 -6.18 3.60 2.99
N ARG A 23 -6.40 4.83 2.54
CA ARG A 23 -7.34 5.76 3.18
C ARG A 23 -8.50 6.06 2.25
N ASN A 24 -9.72 5.90 2.75
CA ASN A 24 -10.94 6.26 2.04
C ASN A 24 -11.55 7.51 2.65
N ASP A 25 -11.22 8.67 2.08
CA ASP A 25 -11.78 9.96 2.49
C ASP A 25 -13.12 10.29 1.80
N THR A 26 -13.70 9.34 1.07
CA THR A 26 -14.99 9.53 0.41
C THR A 26 -16.14 9.13 1.34
N LYS A 27 -17.38 9.42 0.89
CA LYS A 27 -18.62 8.97 1.54
C LYS A 27 -19.11 7.60 1.06
N THR A 28 -18.30 6.90 0.27
CA THR A 28 -18.67 5.63 -0.38
C THR A 28 -17.75 4.53 0.10
N ASP A 29 -18.32 3.36 0.41
CA ASP A 29 -17.52 2.18 0.74
C ASP A 29 -16.89 1.60 -0.52
N PHE A 30 -15.70 1.03 -0.41
CA PHE A 30 -15.03 0.38 -1.54
C PHE A 30 -14.71 -1.08 -1.24
N ALA A 31 -14.84 -1.94 -2.23
CA ALA A 31 -14.13 -3.21 -2.27
C ALA A 31 -12.78 -2.96 -2.93
N VAL A 32 -11.70 -3.43 -2.32
CA VAL A 32 -10.32 -3.17 -2.74
C VAL A 32 -9.59 -4.49 -2.95
N LYS A 33 -8.79 -4.54 -4.03
CA LYS A 33 -7.84 -5.62 -4.32
C LYS A 33 -6.48 -5.04 -4.66
N LEU A 34 -5.42 -5.69 -4.16
CA LEU A 34 -4.03 -5.35 -4.42
C LEU A 34 -3.40 -6.51 -5.16
N ARG A 35 -2.78 -6.20 -6.30
CA ARG A 35 -2.05 -7.14 -7.15
C ARG A 35 -0.60 -6.73 -7.22
N THR A 36 0.31 -7.68 -7.31
CA THR A 36 1.73 -7.43 -7.56
C THR A 36 2.20 -8.32 -8.70
N ASN A 37 3.06 -7.77 -9.56
CA ASN A 37 3.79 -8.58 -10.55
C ASN A 37 5.15 -9.07 -10.01
N SER A 38 5.47 -8.75 -8.75
CA SER A 38 6.66 -9.26 -8.06
C SER A 38 6.33 -10.53 -7.29
N ALA A 39 6.92 -11.64 -7.70
CA ALA A 39 6.83 -12.93 -6.99
C ALA A 39 7.51 -12.89 -5.60
N ALA A 40 8.37 -11.91 -5.36
CA ALA A 40 9.07 -11.73 -4.10
C ALA A 40 8.27 -10.97 -3.05
N LEU A 41 7.12 -10.40 -3.44
CA LEU A 41 6.33 -9.54 -2.58
C LEU A 41 5.07 -10.27 -2.12
N VAL A 42 4.92 -10.41 -0.81
CA VAL A 42 3.69 -10.88 -0.15
C VAL A 42 2.91 -9.67 0.36
N ILE A 43 1.60 -9.66 0.10
CA ILE A 43 0.68 -8.58 0.47
C ILE A 43 -0.40 -9.12 1.39
N GLU A 44 -0.52 -8.57 2.61
CA GLU A 44 -1.49 -9.01 3.61
C GLU A 44 -2.11 -7.85 4.39
N PRO A 45 -3.44 -7.65 4.34
CA PRO A 45 -4.39 -8.31 3.44
C PRO A 45 -4.23 -7.82 1.99
N SER A 46 -4.33 -8.75 1.02
CA SER A 46 -4.34 -8.40 -0.42
C SER A 46 -5.68 -7.86 -0.90
N GLN A 47 -6.75 -8.04 -0.12
CA GLN A 47 -8.09 -7.65 -0.53
C GLN A 47 -9.02 -7.44 0.66
N GLY A 48 -10.10 -6.69 0.47
CA GLY A 48 -11.12 -6.47 1.50
C GLY A 48 -12.04 -5.30 1.22
N PHE A 49 -12.86 -4.95 2.21
CA PHE A 49 -13.72 -3.76 2.17
C PHE A 49 -13.08 -2.61 2.96
N LEU A 50 -13.02 -1.44 2.34
CA LEU A 50 -12.56 -0.20 2.94
C LEU A 50 -13.75 0.76 3.09
N ARG A 51 -14.24 0.89 4.33
CA ARG A 51 -15.39 1.73 4.66
C ARG A 51 -15.09 3.22 4.49
N SER A 52 -16.13 4.00 4.22
CA SER A 52 -16.12 5.46 4.20
C SER A 52 -15.46 6.04 5.46
N GLY A 53 -14.54 6.99 5.28
CA GLY A 53 -13.81 7.65 6.37
C GLY A 53 -12.81 6.76 7.12
N ARG A 54 -12.54 5.54 6.66
CA ARG A 54 -11.61 4.61 7.32
C ARG A 54 -10.25 4.54 6.61
N THR A 55 -9.26 4.16 7.41
CA THR A 55 -7.92 3.81 6.94
C THR A 55 -7.66 2.35 7.25
N GLN A 56 -7.08 1.61 6.30
CA GLN A 56 -6.66 0.23 6.45
C GLN A 56 -5.16 0.13 6.23
N SER A 57 -4.48 -0.61 7.10
CA SER A 57 -3.06 -0.94 6.95
C SER A 57 -2.92 -2.26 6.20
N VAL A 58 -2.00 -2.29 5.22
CA VAL A 58 -1.60 -3.46 4.46
C VAL A 58 -0.12 -3.71 4.66
N SER A 59 0.24 -4.91 5.09
CA SER A 59 1.61 -5.36 5.24
C SER A 59 2.16 -5.83 3.89
N LEU A 60 3.34 -5.32 3.54
CA LEU A 60 4.06 -5.62 2.33
C LEU A 60 5.40 -6.23 2.71
N ARG A 61 5.54 -7.54 2.54
CA ARG A 61 6.77 -8.28 2.87
C ARG A 61 7.52 -8.59 1.59
N LEU A 62 8.69 -7.99 1.42
CA LEU A 62 9.58 -8.28 0.30
C LEU A 62 10.65 -9.29 0.74
N ASP A 63 10.81 -10.37 -0.01
CA ASP A 63 11.93 -11.29 0.17
C ASP A 63 13.23 -10.65 -0.34
N GLY A 64 14.17 -10.42 0.58
CA GLY A 64 15.47 -9.82 0.26
C GLY A 64 16.44 -10.76 -0.45
N THR A 65 16.16 -12.07 -0.50
CA THR A 65 16.96 -13.02 -1.29
C THR A 65 16.66 -12.91 -2.79
N TYR A 66 15.52 -12.31 -3.14
CA TYR A 66 15.12 -12.13 -4.52
C TYR A 66 15.92 -11.00 -5.18
N LYS A 67 16.77 -11.37 -6.14
CA LYS A 67 17.48 -10.39 -6.97
C LYS A 67 16.46 -9.64 -7.82
N ALA A 68 16.45 -8.31 -7.71
CA ALA A 68 15.57 -7.44 -8.48
C ALA A 68 15.59 -7.86 -9.96
N SER A 69 14.45 -8.33 -10.47
CA SER A 69 14.34 -8.74 -11.86
C SER A 69 14.52 -7.50 -12.75
N LYS A 70 14.96 -7.69 -14.01
CA LYS A 70 15.02 -6.59 -15.00
C LYS A 70 13.63 -5.97 -15.26
N GLN A 71 12.57 -6.66 -14.85
CA GLN A 71 11.19 -6.20 -15.00
C GLN A 71 10.82 -5.19 -13.90
N LYS A 72 10.16 -4.11 -14.30
CA LYS A 72 9.65 -3.10 -13.36
C LYS A 72 8.59 -3.74 -12.45
N GLN A 73 8.93 -3.87 -11.17
CA GLN A 73 8.04 -4.41 -10.15
C GLN A 73 7.05 -3.32 -9.68
N SER A 74 5.80 -3.70 -9.49
CA SER A 74 4.74 -2.79 -9.07
C SER A 74 3.62 -3.47 -8.31
N ILE A 75 2.93 -2.67 -7.50
CA ILE A 75 1.67 -3.01 -6.86
C ILE A 75 0.56 -2.21 -7.56
N GLU A 76 -0.47 -2.90 -8.02
CA GLU A 76 -1.67 -2.31 -8.60
C GLU A 76 -2.80 -2.39 -7.58
N ILE A 77 -3.49 -1.27 -7.38
CA ILE A 77 -4.59 -1.14 -6.43
C ILE A 77 -5.87 -0.95 -7.25
N TYR A 78 -6.77 -1.91 -7.15
CA TYR A 78 -8.07 -1.91 -7.79
C TYR A 78 -9.16 -1.61 -6.78
N CYS A 79 -10.18 -0.84 -7.17
CA CYS A 79 -11.33 -0.55 -6.32
C CYS A 79 -12.65 -0.62 -7.09
N ARG A 80 -13.71 -1.04 -6.39
CA ARG A 80 -15.11 -0.95 -6.86
C ARG A 80 -15.98 -0.30 -5.79
N PRO A 81 -16.84 0.68 -6.14
CA PRO A 81 -17.75 1.30 -5.19
C PRO A 81 -18.82 0.30 -4.73
N VAL A 82 -19.08 0.31 -3.43
CA VAL A 82 -20.02 -0.58 -2.75
C VAL A 82 -21.24 0.21 -2.35
N ASN A 83 -22.40 -0.28 -2.76
CA ASN A 83 -23.70 0.14 -2.29
C ASN A 83 -24.59 -1.09 -2.09
N ARG A 84 -25.82 -0.89 -1.61
CA ARG A 84 -26.76 -1.99 -1.33
C ARG A 84 -27.03 -2.91 -2.53
N ARG A 85 -26.93 -2.40 -3.77
CA ARG A 85 -27.15 -3.19 -4.99
C ARG A 85 -25.89 -3.93 -5.44
N THR A 86 -24.71 -3.33 -5.25
CA THR A 86 -23.43 -3.87 -5.75
C THR A 86 -22.69 -4.74 -4.74
N GLU A 87 -23.12 -4.80 -3.48
CA GLU A 87 -22.41 -5.51 -2.41
C GLU A 87 -22.19 -6.99 -2.71
N ALA A 88 -23.22 -7.72 -3.16
CA ALA A 88 -23.11 -9.13 -3.50
C ALA A 88 -22.16 -9.39 -4.67
N GLU A 89 -22.13 -8.50 -5.65
CA GLU A 89 -21.17 -8.55 -6.76
C GLU A 89 -19.75 -8.26 -6.26
N CYS A 90 -19.56 -7.26 -5.40
CA CYS A 90 -18.25 -6.92 -4.84
C CYS A 90 -17.70 -8.05 -3.98
N ARG A 91 -18.54 -8.73 -3.18
CA ARG A 91 -18.15 -9.93 -2.41
C ARG A 91 -17.68 -11.05 -3.33
N ARG A 92 -18.43 -11.35 -4.40
CA ARG A 92 -18.03 -12.35 -5.41
C ARG A 92 -16.73 -11.97 -6.11
N TRP A 93 -16.57 -10.70 -6.45
CA TRP A 93 -15.35 -10.18 -7.05
C TRP A 93 -14.14 -10.40 -6.12
N LEU A 94 -14.26 -10.10 -4.83
CA LEU A 94 -13.20 -10.38 -3.84
C LEU A 94 -12.84 -11.86 -3.78
N LEU A 95 -13.79 -12.78 -3.93
CA LEU A 95 -13.52 -14.22 -3.91
C LEU A 95 -12.93 -14.77 -5.22
N THR A 96 -13.05 -14.03 -6.32
CA THR A 96 -12.51 -14.48 -7.62
C THR A 96 -10.98 -14.41 -7.59
N PRO A 97 -10.27 -15.44 -8.05
CA PRO A 97 -8.81 -15.41 -8.18
C PRO A 97 -8.33 -14.21 -8.99
N VAL A 98 -7.14 -13.70 -8.64
CA VAL A 98 -6.57 -12.42 -9.12
C VAL A 98 -6.17 -12.47 -10.62
N GLU A 99 -6.33 -13.60 -11.29
CA GLU A 99 -5.80 -13.83 -12.65
C GLU A 99 -6.80 -13.49 -13.77
N ILE A 100 -8.08 -13.22 -13.47
CA ILE A 100 -9.14 -13.06 -14.48
C ILE A 100 -9.97 -11.78 -14.24
N GLY A 101 -9.97 -10.86 -15.22
CA GLY A 101 -11.08 -9.91 -15.41
C GLY A 101 -10.97 -8.54 -14.73
N GLU A 102 -9.79 -8.09 -14.31
CA GLU A 102 -9.61 -6.72 -13.83
C GLU A 102 -9.56 -5.73 -15.00
N SER A 103 -10.56 -4.84 -15.08
CA SER A 103 -10.58 -3.80 -16.12
C SER A 103 -9.76 -2.58 -15.71
N SER A 104 -9.17 -1.88 -16.68
CA SER A 104 -8.47 -0.60 -16.46
C SER A 104 -9.34 0.46 -15.76
N LYS A 105 -10.66 0.37 -15.90
CA LYS A 105 -11.64 1.26 -15.23
C LYS A 105 -11.68 1.09 -13.71
N GLN A 106 -11.16 -0.02 -13.20
CA GLN A 106 -11.13 -0.34 -11.76
C GLN A 106 -9.76 -0.03 -11.13
N LEU A 107 -8.75 0.28 -11.94
CA LEU A 107 -7.41 0.60 -11.47
C LEU A 107 -7.41 2.00 -10.85
N ALA A 108 -7.23 2.06 -9.54
CA ALA A 108 -7.12 3.31 -8.81
C ALA A 108 -5.70 3.88 -8.88
N GLN A 109 -4.70 3.01 -8.70
CA GLN A 109 -3.30 3.44 -8.59
C GLN A 109 -2.33 2.30 -8.85
N THR A 110 -1.15 2.66 -9.37
CA THR A 110 0.01 1.78 -9.48
C THR A 110 1.17 2.36 -8.67
N LEU A 111 1.75 1.55 -7.77
CA LEU A 111 2.93 1.86 -6.98
C LEU A 111 4.12 1.10 -7.54
N ARG A 112 5.20 1.78 -7.90
CA ARG A 112 6.46 1.12 -8.29
C ARG A 112 7.21 0.65 -7.06
N ILE A 113 7.70 -0.59 -7.09
CA ILE A 113 8.56 -1.14 -6.05
C ILE A 113 10.00 -0.78 -6.39
N LYS A 114 10.71 -0.16 -5.45
CA LYS A 114 12.13 0.14 -5.56
C LYS A 114 12.87 -0.45 -4.37
N THR A 115 14.12 -0.81 -4.61
CA THR A 115 15.09 -1.12 -3.56
C THR A 115 16.13 0.00 -3.48
N SER A 116 16.60 0.29 -2.28
CA SER A 116 17.61 1.33 -2.04
C SER A 116 18.70 0.80 -1.11
N THR A 117 19.96 1.01 -1.48
CA THR A 117 21.12 0.77 -0.60
C THR A 117 21.27 1.86 0.47
N GLY A 118 20.62 3.01 0.25
CA GLY A 118 20.51 4.08 1.25
C GLY A 118 19.43 3.78 2.28
N PHE A 119 19.82 3.89 3.55
CA PHE A 119 18.94 3.76 4.71
C PHE A 119 17.82 4.83 4.62
N THR A 120 16.57 4.37 4.44
CA THR A 120 15.38 5.24 4.34
C THR A 120 14.39 4.82 5.44
N PRO A 121 14.30 5.54 6.57
CA PRO A 121 13.24 5.30 7.53
C PRO A 121 11.94 5.92 7.05
N LEU A 122 10.86 5.26 7.41
CA LEU A 122 9.50 5.78 7.26
C LEU A 122 8.87 5.75 8.65
N GLU A 123 8.95 6.87 9.35
CA GLU A 123 8.12 7.13 10.54
C GLU A 123 7.45 8.50 10.34
N VAL A 124 6.14 8.56 10.60
CA VAL A 124 5.33 9.80 10.56
C VAL A 124 4.54 9.87 11.85
N THR A 125 4.91 10.78 12.74
CA THR A 125 4.17 11.06 13.98
C THR A 125 3.49 12.43 13.87
N LEU A 126 2.17 12.48 14.10
CA LEU A 126 1.41 13.73 14.23
C LEU A 126 1.35 14.11 15.72
N LYS A 127 1.91 15.27 16.09
CA LYS A 127 1.59 15.95 17.35
C LYS A 127 0.92 17.28 17.02
N GLY A 128 -0.30 17.46 17.49
CA GLY A 128 -1.07 18.69 17.28
C GLY A 128 -0.60 19.83 18.16
N LYS A 129 -0.57 21.04 17.58
CA LYS A 129 -1.27 22.24 18.07
C LYS A 129 -1.47 23.20 16.89
N PHE A 130 -2.69 23.71 16.78
CA PHE A 130 -3.26 24.58 15.73
C PHE A 130 -2.45 25.90 15.57
N TYR A 131 -2.38 26.65 14.45
CA TYR A 131 -3.40 27.12 13.51
C TYR A 131 -2.77 27.48 12.14
N PHE A 132 -3.53 27.17 11.09
CA PHE A 132 -3.67 27.77 9.76
C PHE A 132 -2.47 28.27 8.93
N ASP A 133 -2.48 27.71 7.71
CA ASP A 133 -1.92 28.16 6.45
C ASP A 133 -0.42 27.96 6.15
N ARG A 134 -0.23 27.00 5.23
CA ARG A 134 0.95 26.72 4.40
C ARG A 134 2.15 26.05 5.09
N ILE A 135 2.26 24.76 4.75
CA ILE A 135 3.49 24.01 4.43
C ILE A 135 4.44 23.75 5.61
N ILE A 136 4.83 22.48 5.81
CA ILE A 136 6.23 22.02 6.00
C ILE A 136 6.25 20.49 6.24
N LEU A 137 7.02 19.79 5.41
CA LEU A 137 7.46 18.40 5.57
C LEU A 137 8.69 18.37 6.49
N VAL A 138 8.73 17.48 7.49
CA VAL A 138 9.96 17.11 8.18
C VAL A 138 10.00 15.60 8.42
N LEU A 139 11.05 14.96 7.90
CA LEU A 139 11.52 13.61 8.22
C LEU A 139 12.55 13.70 9.34
N ARG A 140 12.44 12.89 10.40
CA ARG A 140 13.55 12.70 11.35
C ARG A 140 13.60 11.28 11.90
N TRP A 141 14.82 10.75 11.97
CA TRP A 141 15.23 9.44 12.47
C TRP A 141 15.43 9.43 13.99
N ILE A 142 15.11 8.30 14.64
CA ILE A 142 15.76 7.90 15.90
C ILE A 142 16.15 6.41 15.83
N ILE A 143 17.40 6.17 16.22
CA ILE A 143 18.04 4.89 16.51
C ILE A 143 17.45 4.33 17.80
N ASN A 144 17.12 3.03 17.85
CA ASN A 144 17.21 2.29 19.10
C ASN A 144 17.85 0.92 18.84
N LEU A 145 19.12 0.88 19.22
CA LEU A 145 19.88 -0.29 19.66
C LEU A 145 19.55 -0.52 21.14
N LEU A 146 19.54 -1.78 21.58
CA LEU A 146 19.66 -2.35 22.95
C LEU A 146 18.66 -3.52 23.05
N GLU A 147 19.08 -4.78 22.90
CA GLU A 147 19.75 -5.59 23.94
C GLU A 147 19.10 -5.43 25.33
N CYS A 148 18.18 -6.34 25.65
CA CYS A 148 18.15 -7.21 26.84
C CYS A 148 17.22 -8.40 26.56
#